data_AF-A0AAE0KYL5-F1
#
_entry.id   AF-A0AAE0KYL5-F1
#
_cell.length_a   1.000
_cell.length_b   1.000
_cell.length_c   1.000
_cell.angle_alpha   90.00
_cell.angle_beta   90.00
_cell.angle_gamma   90.00
#
_symmetry.space_group_name_H-M   'P 1'
#
loop_
_entity.id
_entity.type
_entity.pdbx_description
1 polymer ?
#
loop_
_entity_poly.entity_id
_entity_poly.type
_entity_poly.pdbx_seq_one_letter_code
_entity_poly.pdbx_strand_id
1 'polypeptide(L)'
;MDPSSYQLPVRMLVVLGVVVHLLLVASIFDIHFQTPVVRGLDPVWPTMEAPAQRLVIFVADGLRADKFFEIGAQRHRAGEAFLHTIARERGRWGVSHARPPTESRPGHVAILGGFYEDPSAITKGWQANPVEFDHILNRSSAAWGIGSPDIVPLFTKGIAHASGAMYSVELQDFSSAALAQLDVWAFDRLEDLLRRAGLSAPPADPLDSDDPWRDLPVGTELDHRLRQSGVVIFLHLLGLDSNGHAYRPSSEEYLANIAIVDEGVARTERLVQEFFGDNKTAFIFTADHGMSNKGSHGDGSPDNTETPLLSWGAGSDHHPISDREAGFHQHVDGCPARGPTPPEWLLDHAMRMDVDQADIAPLAASLLGRPIPLNSVGLLPTAYLNLPLPAMAEAMLANARQLLAQVARKAEVAATSCISSALHFAPYSPLANSTEQLLQTRDLLQSGVLTRLPERGATSHHGASSNPLSPAPSPAPDVRLPCVHRT
;
A
#
# COMPACT_ATOMS: atom_id res chain seq x y z
N MET A 1 -68.77 0.96 9.97
CA MET A 1 -67.43 1.57 9.93
C MET A 1 -67.43 2.52 8.76
N ASP A 2 -67.31 3.82 9.03
CA ASP A 2 -67.40 4.89 8.04
C ASP A 2 -66.09 4.95 7.23
N PRO A 3 -66.11 4.85 5.88
CA PRO A 3 -64.90 4.93 5.06
C PRO A 3 -64.21 6.29 5.10
N SER A 4 -64.84 7.32 5.67
CA SER A 4 -64.31 8.69 5.74
C SER A 4 -63.30 8.94 6.87
N SER A 5 -63.09 7.98 7.79
CA SER A 5 -62.19 8.16 8.94
C SER A 5 -60.70 7.92 8.66
N TYR A 6 -60.30 7.67 7.41
CA TYR A 6 -58.91 7.36 7.05
C TYR A 6 -58.36 8.19 5.88
N GLN A 7 -58.89 9.39 5.63
CA GLN A 7 -58.16 10.32 4.77
C GLN A 7 -57.20 11.13 5.62
N LEU A 8 -55.93 10.70 5.66
CA LEU A 8 -54.87 11.63 6.08
C LEU A 8 -55.04 12.90 5.21
N PRO A 9 -55.14 14.10 5.80
CA PRO A 9 -55.24 15.32 5.02
C PRO A 9 -54.09 15.36 4.01
N VAL A 10 -54.35 15.71 2.76
CA VAL A 10 -53.31 15.78 1.70
C VAL A 10 -52.07 16.55 2.17
N ARG A 11 -52.26 17.60 2.99
CA ARG A 11 -51.18 18.37 3.64
C ARG A 11 -50.29 17.51 4.57
N MET A 12 -50.88 16.59 5.32
CA MET A 12 -50.17 15.69 6.22
C MET A 12 -49.36 14.64 5.44
N LEU A 13 -49.88 14.15 4.31
CA LEU A 13 -49.13 13.29 3.39
C LEU A 13 -47.95 14.04 2.75
N VAL A 14 -48.15 15.30 2.35
CA VAL A 14 -47.07 16.15 1.81
C VAL A 14 -45.99 16.41 2.87
N VAL A 15 -46.36 16.77 4.09
CA VAL A 15 -45.41 16.98 5.20
C VAL A 15 -44.65 15.69 5.52
N LEU A 16 -45.35 14.56 5.62
CA LEU A 16 -44.71 13.26 5.83
C LEU A 16 -43.74 12.92 4.69
N GLY A 17 -44.16 13.16 3.44
CA GLY A 17 -43.31 12.99 2.27
C GLY A 17 -42.03 13.81 2.36
N VAL A 18 -42.12 15.11 2.68
CA VAL A 18 -40.95 15.98 2.86
C VAL A 18 -40.04 15.48 3.99
N VAL A 19 -40.60 15.11 5.14
CA VAL A 19 -39.83 14.59 6.28
C VAL A 19 -39.09 13.29 5.90
N VAL A 20 -39.75 12.36 5.23
CA VAL A 20 -39.11 11.11 4.77
C VAL A 20 -37.97 11.40 3.80
N HIS A 21 -38.14 12.32 2.84
CA HIS A 21 -37.07 12.67 1.92
C HIS A 21 -35.90 13.37 2.63
N LEU A 22 -36.18 14.26 3.58
CA LEU A 22 -35.13 14.89 4.40
C LEU A 22 -34.36 13.85 5.23
N LEU A 23 -35.05 12.85 5.80
CA LEU A 23 -34.41 11.74 6.51
C LEU A 23 -33.56 10.88 5.58
N LEU A 24 -34.04 10.56 4.37
CA LEU A 24 -33.27 9.81 3.38
C LEU A 24 -32.02 10.58 2.96
N VAL A 25 -32.14 11.88 2.67
CA VAL A 25 -30.99 12.74 2.35
C VAL A 25 -30.01 12.80 3.52
N ALA A 26 -30.50 13.03 4.75
CA ALA A 26 -29.65 13.05 5.93
C ALA A 26 -28.92 11.71 6.15
N SER A 27 -29.59 10.58 5.88
CA SER A 27 -28.99 9.24 6.00
C SER A 27 -27.86 9.01 5.01
N ILE A 28 -27.93 9.58 3.81
CA ILE A 28 -26.84 9.49 2.82
C ILE A 28 -25.58 10.17 3.38
N PHE A 29 -25.71 11.36 3.97
CA PHE A 29 -24.57 12.04 4.59
C PHE A 29 -24.05 11.30 5.84
N ASP A 30 -24.95 10.77 6.65
CA ASP A 30 -24.59 9.99 7.85
C ASP A 30 -23.90 8.67 7.51
N ILE A 31 -24.23 8.02 6.39
CA ILE A 31 -23.67 6.71 6.02
C ILE A 31 -22.44 6.85 5.12
N HIS A 32 -22.49 7.74 4.12
CA HIS A 32 -21.49 7.80 3.04
C HIS A 32 -20.52 8.98 3.13
N PHE A 33 -20.72 9.95 4.03
CA PHE A 33 -19.82 11.10 4.19
C PHE A 33 -19.19 11.15 5.58
N GLN A 34 -18.82 9.98 6.12
CA GLN A 34 -18.05 9.88 7.35
C GLN A 34 -16.55 9.79 7.07
N THR A 35 -15.76 10.36 7.96
CA THR A 35 -14.29 10.27 7.86
C THR A 35 -13.84 8.81 8.06
N PRO A 36 -12.98 8.27 7.17
CA PRO A 36 -12.39 6.95 7.38
C PRO A 36 -11.37 6.97 8.53
N VAL A 37 -10.81 8.16 8.85
CA VAL A 37 -9.86 8.36 9.94
C VAL A 37 -10.54 8.22 11.30
N VAL A 38 -10.28 7.07 11.93
CA VAL A 38 -10.66 6.76 13.32
C VAL A 38 -9.59 7.31 14.26
N ARG A 39 -10.01 8.13 15.23
CA ARG A 39 -9.11 8.76 16.23
C ARG A 39 -9.11 8.00 17.56
N GLY A 40 -8.01 8.17 18.30
CA GLY A 40 -7.83 7.59 19.64
C GLY A 40 -7.46 6.11 19.62
N LEU A 41 -6.79 5.66 18.56
CA LEU A 41 -6.25 4.30 18.44
C LEU A 41 -4.79 4.29 18.88
N ASP A 42 -4.41 3.25 19.63
CA ASP A 42 -3.02 2.99 19.96
C ASP A 42 -2.37 2.10 18.88
N PRO A 43 -1.10 2.35 18.52
CA PRO A 43 -0.39 1.52 17.56
C PRO A 43 -0.07 0.15 18.15
N VAL A 44 -0.33 -0.91 17.38
CA VAL A 44 0.06 -2.27 17.75
C VAL A 44 1.49 -2.57 17.29
N TRP A 45 2.41 -2.70 18.24
CA TRP A 45 3.79 -3.09 17.93
C TRP A 45 3.88 -4.60 17.66
N PRO A 46 4.48 -5.01 16.53
CA PRO A 46 4.76 -6.42 16.29
C PRO A 46 5.89 -6.90 17.21
N THR A 47 5.80 -8.14 17.71
CA THR A 47 6.80 -8.78 18.58
C THR A 47 7.81 -9.63 17.78
N MET A 48 8.04 -9.27 16.52
CA MET A 48 9.03 -9.90 15.63
C MET A 48 10.25 -9.00 15.44
N GLU A 49 11.39 -9.62 15.10
CA GLU A 49 12.53 -8.88 14.60
C GLU A 49 12.23 -8.33 13.20
N ALA A 50 12.56 -7.05 12.97
CA ALA A 50 12.40 -6.43 11.67
C ALA A 50 13.35 -7.08 10.65
N PRO A 51 12.85 -7.61 9.52
CA PRO A 51 13.73 -8.19 8.52
C PRO A 51 14.59 -7.13 7.83
N ALA A 52 14.06 -5.91 7.65
CA ALA A 52 14.76 -4.76 7.09
C ALA A 52 14.97 -3.65 8.14
N GLN A 53 16.11 -2.98 8.06
CA GLN A 53 16.38 -1.75 8.82
C GLN A 53 15.90 -0.51 8.07
N ARG A 54 15.77 -0.60 6.75
CA ARG A 54 15.29 0.51 5.93
C ARG A 54 14.45 0.02 4.75
N LEU A 55 13.53 0.85 4.33
CA LEU A 55 12.63 0.60 3.21
C LEU A 55 12.74 1.74 2.21
N VAL A 56 12.99 1.39 0.94
CA VAL A 56 12.90 2.34 -0.18
C VAL A 56 11.62 2.04 -0.97
N ILE A 57 10.74 3.02 -1.09
CA ILE A 57 9.46 2.92 -1.80
C ILE A 57 9.51 3.79 -3.04
N PHE A 58 9.32 3.20 -4.21
CA PHE A 58 9.14 3.91 -5.47
C PHE A 58 7.66 3.85 -5.87
N VAL A 59 7.06 5.02 -6.10
CA VAL A 59 5.73 5.12 -6.69
C VAL A 59 5.86 5.84 -8.03
N ALA A 60 5.68 5.09 -9.10
CA ALA A 60 5.74 5.54 -10.49
C ALA A 60 4.35 6.00 -10.95
N ASP A 61 4.04 7.27 -10.75
CA ASP A 61 2.70 7.85 -10.95
C ASP A 61 2.17 7.55 -12.36
N GLY A 62 0.91 7.11 -12.45
CA GLY A 62 0.24 6.77 -13.70
C GLY A 62 0.68 5.47 -14.40
N LEU A 63 1.57 4.67 -13.81
CA LEU A 63 2.10 3.46 -14.44
C LEU A 63 1.12 2.28 -14.48
N ARG A 64 0.68 1.94 -15.69
CA ARG A 64 -0.12 0.73 -15.96
C ARG A 64 0.68 -0.58 -15.82
N ALA A 65 0.07 -1.59 -15.20
CA ALA A 65 0.66 -2.93 -15.06
C ALA A 65 0.97 -3.61 -16.40
N ASP A 66 0.05 -3.55 -17.37
CA ASP A 66 0.21 -4.20 -18.67
C ASP A 66 1.44 -3.66 -19.43
N LYS A 67 1.57 -2.34 -19.56
CA LYS A 67 2.69 -1.70 -20.25
C LYS A 67 4.02 -1.96 -19.55
N PHE A 68 4.01 -1.92 -18.22
CA PHE A 68 5.19 -2.22 -17.42
C PHE A 68 5.73 -3.63 -17.71
N PHE A 69 4.88 -4.66 -17.61
CA PHE A 69 5.33 -6.03 -17.81
C PHE A 69 5.58 -6.38 -19.28
N GLU A 70 4.80 -5.84 -20.22
CA GLU A 70 5.03 -6.00 -21.66
C GLU A 70 6.39 -5.44 -22.10
N ILE A 71 6.71 -4.20 -21.72
CA ILE A 71 8.00 -3.57 -22.06
C ILE A 71 9.14 -4.26 -21.32
N GLY A 72 8.94 -4.60 -20.04
CA GLY A 72 9.91 -5.38 -19.27
C GLY A 72 10.27 -6.69 -19.97
N ALA A 73 9.28 -7.44 -20.46
CA ALA A 73 9.49 -8.69 -21.18
C ALA A 73 10.25 -8.50 -22.51
N GLN A 74 9.93 -7.43 -23.25
CA GLN A 74 10.63 -7.08 -24.49
C GLN A 74 12.10 -6.73 -24.23
N ARG A 75 12.37 -5.89 -23.23
CA ARG A 75 13.72 -5.45 -22.86
C ARG A 75 14.54 -6.54 -22.16
N HIS A 76 13.91 -7.43 -21.39
CA HIS A 76 14.58 -8.57 -20.75
C HIS A 76 15.25 -9.47 -21.80
N ARG A 77 14.61 -9.67 -22.96
CA ARG A 77 15.22 -10.43 -24.07
C ARG A 77 16.52 -9.79 -24.59
N ALA A 78 16.72 -8.50 -24.37
CA ALA A 78 17.94 -7.76 -24.67
C ALA A 78 18.91 -7.66 -23.47
N GLY A 79 18.52 -8.14 -22.28
CA GLY A 79 19.32 -8.06 -21.05
C GLY A 79 19.22 -6.73 -20.31
N GLU A 80 18.19 -5.92 -20.57
CA GLU A 80 18.13 -4.51 -20.16
C GLU A 80 16.91 -4.15 -19.27
N ALA A 81 16.27 -5.14 -18.62
CA ALA A 81 15.06 -4.91 -17.82
C ALA A 81 15.27 -5.31 -16.36
N PHE A 82 15.79 -4.38 -15.56
CA PHE A 82 16.14 -4.64 -14.16
C PHE A 82 14.93 -5.09 -13.34
N LEU A 83 13.82 -4.35 -13.39
CA LEU A 83 12.59 -4.64 -12.64
C LEU A 83 11.89 -5.91 -13.15
N HIS A 84 11.98 -6.20 -14.45
CA HIS A 84 11.48 -7.48 -14.97
C HIS A 84 12.30 -8.65 -14.42
N THR A 85 13.62 -8.52 -14.36
CA THR A 85 14.51 -9.49 -13.70
C THR A 85 14.21 -9.63 -12.20
N ILE A 86 13.84 -8.54 -11.49
CA ILE A 86 13.34 -8.64 -10.10
C ILE A 86 12.15 -9.61 -10.05
N ALA A 87 11.10 -9.33 -10.82
CA ALA A 87 9.86 -10.11 -10.81
C ALA A 87 10.11 -11.58 -11.16
N ARG A 88 11.04 -11.81 -12.09
CA ARG A 88 11.33 -13.13 -12.62
C ARG A 88 12.20 -13.98 -11.68
N GLU A 89 13.20 -13.40 -11.02
CA GLU A 89 14.31 -14.19 -10.45
C GLU A 89 14.54 -14.02 -8.95
N ARG A 90 14.27 -12.84 -8.36
CA ARG A 90 14.72 -12.56 -6.99
C ARG A 90 13.71 -11.87 -6.08
N GLY A 91 12.69 -11.23 -6.63
CA GLY A 91 11.65 -10.56 -5.89
C GLY A 91 10.31 -11.29 -5.91
N ARG A 92 9.34 -10.66 -5.27
CA ARG A 92 7.92 -10.99 -5.33
C ARG A 92 7.22 -9.97 -6.21
N TRP A 93 6.23 -10.43 -6.96
CA TRP A 93 5.56 -9.59 -7.93
C TRP A 93 4.08 -9.91 -8.07
N GLY A 94 3.32 -8.93 -8.55
CA GLY A 94 1.90 -9.04 -8.79
C GLY A 94 1.30 -7.74 -9.31
N VAL A 95 -0.02 -7.68 -9.32
CA VAL A 95 -0.79 -6.46 -9.62
C VAL A 95 -1.34 -5.89 -8.32
N SER A 96 -1.11 -4.60 -8.09
CA SER A 96 -1.82 -3.84 -7.07
C SER A 96 -3.10 -3.25 -7.68
N HIS A 97 -4.22 -3.42 -6.98
CA HIS A 97 -5.53 -2.96 -7.40
C HIS A 97 -5.90 -1.66 -6.67
N ALA A 98 -5.74 -0.54 -7.37
CA ALA A 98 -6.19 0.78 -6.94
C ALA A 98 -7.73 0.87 -7.00
N ARG A 99 -8.31 1.85 -6.30
CA ARG A 99 -9.76 2.10 -6.28
C ARG A 99 -10.09 3.48 -6.82
N PRO A 100 -11.26 3.64 -7.47
CA PRO A 100 -11.76 4.96 -7.84
C PRO A 100 -11.99 5.85 -6.61
N PRO A 101 -11.77 7.17 -6.72
CA PRO A 101 -11.21 7.84 -7.90
C PRO A 101 -9.70 7.54 -8.01
N THR A 102 -9.25 7.08 -9.19
CA THR A 102 -7.84 6.80 -9.45
C THR A 102 -7.12 8.12 -9.73
N GLU A 103 -6.82 8.83 -8.65
CA GLU A 103 -6.11 10.11 -8.61
C GLU A 103 -4.90 9.95 -7.70
N SER A 104 -3.86 10.77 -7.89
CA SER A 104 -2.59 10.54 -7.21
C SER A 104 -2.71 10.56 -5.68
N ARG A 105 -3.44 11.53 -5.11
CA ARG A 105 -3.61 11.62 -3.63
C ARG A 105 -4.29 10.37 -3.04
N PRO A 106 -5.52 9.96 -3.45
CA PRO A 106 -6.15 8.74 -2.96
C PRO A 106 -5.27 7.49 -3.09
N GLY A 107 -4.56 7.32 -4.21
CA GLY A 107 -3.68 6.18 -4.42
C GLY A 107 -2.49 6.17 -3.45
N HIS A 108 -1.86 7.32 -3.23
CA HIS A 108 -0.79 7.47 -2.24
C HIS A 108 -1.27 7.26 -0.79
N VAL A 109 -2.48 7.71 -0.45
CA VAL A 109 -3.09 7.44 0.87
C VAL A 109 -3.31 5.94 1.05
N ALA A 110 -3.76 5.22 0.02
CA ALA A 110 -3.89 3.76 0.08
C ALA A 110 -2.53 3.07 0.25
N ILE A 111 -1.52 3.43 -0.54
CA ILE A 111 -0.18 2.82 -0.50
C ILE A 111 0.51 3.04 0.86
N LEU A 112 0.50 4.28 1.37
CA LEU A 112 1.30 4.66 2.54
C LEU A 112 0.51 4.64 3.86
N GLY A 113 -0.80 4.90 3.82
CA GLY A 113 -1.71 4.89 4.96
C GLY A 113 -2.53 3.61 5.09
N GLY A 114 -2.65 2.81 4.04
CA GLY A 114 -3.38 1.54 4.06
C GLY A 114 -4.89 1.71 4.05
N PHE A 115 -5.43 2.86 3.70
CA PHE A 115 -6.86 3.10 3.63
C PHE A 115 -7.25 3.95 2.43
N TYR A 116 -8.51 3.82 2.03
CA TYR A 116 -9.06 4.57 0.90
C TYR A 116 -9.66 5.88 1.41
N GLU A 117 -9.21 6.99 0.86
CA GLU A 117 -9.75 8.31 1.19
C GLU A 117 -11.18 8.42 0.62
N ASP A 118 -12.11 8.91 1.44
CA ASP A 118 -13.54 9.02 1.11
C ASP A 118 -13.89 10.46 0.68
N PRO A 119 -14.89 10.65 -0.22
CA PRO A 119 -15.49 11.93 -0.59
C PRO A 119 -15.73 12.94 0.54
N SER A 120 -15.87 12.53 1.80
CA SER A 120 -15.94 13.45 2.95
C SER A 120 -14.78 14.46 2.99
N ALA A 121 -13.61 14.16 2.42
CA ALA A 121 -12.51 15.09 2.24
C ALA A 121 -12.85 16.31 1.35
N ILE A 122 -13.77 16.16 0.38
CA ILE A 122 -14.26 17.23 -0.51
C ILE A 122 -14.87 18.37 0.31
N THR A 123 -15.52 18.07 1.43
CA THR A 123 -16.18 19.07 2.28
C THR A 123 -15.20 19.99 3.02
N LYS A 124 -13.91 19.61 3.09
CA LYS A 124 -12.89 20.31 3.87
C LYS A 124 -11.78 20.96 3.02
N GLY A 125 -11.90 20.89 1.69
CA GLY A 125 -10.95 21.45 0.73
C GLY A 125 -9.95 20.41 0.23
N TRP A 126 -10.02 20.09 -1.07
CA TRP A 126 -9.18 19.07 -1.72
C TRP A 126 -7.69 19.43 -1.77
N GLN A 127 -7.37 20.72 -1.84
CA GLN A 127 -6.00 21.24 -2.05
C GLN A 127 -5.21 21.47 -0.74
N ALA A 128 -5.85 21.45 0.42
CA ALA A 128 -5.18 21.62 1.71
C ALA A 128 -5.48 20.39 2.55
N ASN A 129 -4.46 19.66 3.03
CA ASN A 129 -4.66 18.45 3.82
C ASN A 129 -5.42 18.77 5.13
N PRO A 130 -6.75 18.58 5.21
CA PRO A 130 -7.54 19.10 6.33
C PRO A 130 -7.61 18.11 7.49
N VAL A 131 -7.07 16.91 7.30
CA VAL A 131 -7.10 15.80 8.25
C VAL A 131 -5.74 15.13 8.24
N GLU A 132 -4.95 15.33 9.29
CA GLU A 132 -3.77 14.50 9.56
C GLU A 132 -4.23 13.06 9.70
N PHE A 133 -3.61 12.16 8.94
CA PHE A 133 -3.82 10.73 9.02
C PHE A 133 -2.47 10.03 9.19
N ASP A 134 -2.53 8.83 9.74
CA ASP A 134 -1.34 8.05 10.02
C ASP A 134 -0.88 7.27 8.79
N HIS A 135 0.43 7.24 8.54
CA HIS A 135 1.05 6.56 7.41
C HIS A 135 2.44 6.02 7.76
N ILE A 136 3.04 5.23 6.86
CA ILE A 136 4.29 4.53 7.13
C ILE A 136 5.46 5.47 7.49
N LEU A 137 5.53 6.68 6.91
CA LEU A 137 6.53 7.69 7.30
C LEU A 137 6.30 8.24 8.74
N ASN A 138 5.08 8.26 9.28
CA ASN A 138 4.89 8.58 10.72
C ASN A 138 5.45 7.46 11.61
N ARG A 139 5.42 6.22 11.12
CA ARG A 139 5.83 5.01 11.84
C ARG A 139 7.33 4.69 11.72
N SER A 140 8.06 5.47 10.92
CA SER A 140 9.51 5.36 10.75
C SER A 140 10.27 6.04 11.90
N SER A 141 11.57 5.74 12.03
CA SER A 141 12.49 6.48 12.90
C SER A 141 13.00 7.77 12.26
N ALA A 142 13.20 7.74 10.95
CA ALA A 142 13.49 8.87 10.10
C ALA A 142 12.91 8.62 8.70
N ALA A 143 12.53 9.68 8.00
CA ALA A 143 12.01 9.58 6.65
C ALA A 143 12.53 10.66 5.71
N TRP A 144 12.67 10.30 4.43
CA TRP A 144 12.97 11.23 3.35
C TRP A 144 11.99 11.01 2.20
N GLY A 145 11.22 12.05 1.86
CA GLY A 145 10.34 12.06 0.69
C GLY A 145 10.97 12.88 -0.44
N ILE A 146 10.92 12.39 -1.67
CA ILE A 146 11.53 13.01 -2.85
C ILE A 146 10.55 12.98 -4.01
N GLY A 147 10.31 14.11 -4.68
CA GLY A 147 9.47 14.17 -5.88
C GLY A 147 8.56 15.39 -5.95
N SER A 148 7.27 15.18 -6.24
CA SER A 148 6.34 16.28 -6.54
C SER A 148 6.02 17.15 -5.32
N PRO A 149 5.92 18.49 -5.49
CA PRO A 149 5.41 19.39 -4.45
C PRO A 149 3.93 19.14 -4.08
N ASP A 150 3.18 18.39 -4.88
CA ASP A 150 1.77 18.05 -4.59
C ASP A 150 1.64 16.82 -3.68
N ILE A 151 2.63 15.93 -3.69
CA ILE A 151 2.60 14.63 -2.99
C ILE A 151 3.52 14.61 -1.76
N VAL A 152 4.78 15.01 -1.92
CA VAL A 152 5.78 14.89 -0.85
C VAL A 152 5.36 15.61 0.45
N PRO A 153 4.79 16.83 0.41
CA PRO A 153 4.34 17.51 1.64
C PRO A 153 3.21 16.79 2.38
N LEU A 154 2.40 15.97 1.70
CA LEU A 154 1.33 15.21 2.36
C LEU A 154 1.88 14.24 3.43
N PHE A 155 3.11 13.76 3.24
CA PHE A 155 3.73 12.73 4.07
C PHE A 155 4.97 13.18 4.84
N THR A 156 5.39 14.43 4.70
CA THR A 156 6.63 14.96 5.32
C THR A 156 6.39 16.25 6.10
N LYS A 157 5.43 17.09 5.69
CA LYS A 157 5.18 18.39 6.32
C LYS A 157 4.64 18.18 7.75
N GLY A 158 5.25 18.88 8.71
CA GLY A 158 4.83 18.80 10.12
C GLY A 158 5.32 17.57 10.87
N ILE A 159 6.12 16.70 10.24
CA ILE A 159 6.66 15.49 10.87
C ILE A 159 8.13 15.73 11.20
N ALA A 160 8.45 15.79 12.50
CA ALA A 160 9.76 16.21 12.98
C ALA A 160 10.93 15.35 12.47
N HIS A 161 10.70 14.05 12.27
CA HIS A 161 11.71 13.11 11.79
C HIS A 161 11.65 12.85 10.28
N ALA A 162 10.81 13.59 9.54
CA ALA A 162 10.72 13.49 8.08
C ALA A 162 11.29 14.73 7.40
N SER A 163 11.88 14.55 6.22
CA SER A 163 12.40 15.64 5.39
C SER A 163 11.95 15.44 3.95
N GLY A 164 11.59 16.53 3.27
CA GLY A 164 11.06 16.49 1.91
C GLY A 164 11.95 17.26 0.94
N ALA A 165 12.29 16.66 -0.19
CA ALA A 165 12.89 17.33 -1.33
C ALA A 165 11.91 17.35 -2.50
N MET A 166 11.66 18.55 -3.03
CA MET A 166 10.76 18.74 -4.16
C MET A 166 11.43 19.57 -5.24
N TYR A 167 11.10 19.27 -6.51
CA TYR A 167 11.36 20.19 -7.60
C TYR A 167 10.36 21.35 -7.56
N SER A 168 10.67 22.43 -8.27
CA SER A 168 9.79 23.59 -8.34
C SER A 168 8.51 23.28 -9.14
N VAL A 169 7.43 24.02 -8.89
CA VAL A 169 6.16 23.83 -9.61
C VAL A 169 6.29 24.17 -11.11
N GLU A 170 7.23 25.05 -11.46
CA GLU A 170 7.56 25.39 -12.85
C GLU A 170 8.18 24.20 -13.59
N LEU A 171 8.85 23.30 -12.88
CA LEU A 171 9.31 22.02 -13.42
C LEU A 171 8.17 21.01 -13.56
N GLN A 172 6.91 21.32 -13.24
CA GLN A 172 5.76 20.50 -13.65
C GLN A 172 5.08 21.06 -14.91
N ASP A 173 5.27 22.35 -15.20
CA ASP A 173 4.59 23.07 -16.26
C ASP A 173 5.37 22.94 -17.58
N PHE A 174 5.12 21.86 -18.33
CA PHE A 174 5.93 21.54 -19.51
C PHE A 174 5.14 21.45 -20.81
N SER A 175 5.14 22.58 -21.52
CA SER A 175 4.96 22.64 -22.98
C SER A 175 6.15 22.04 -23.78
N SER A 176 7.01 21.21 -23.17
CA SER A 176 8.32 20.82 -23.70
C SER A 176 8.72 19.36 -23.42
N ALA A 177 9.01 18.63 -24.51
CA ALA A 177 9.76 17.38 -24.78
C ALA A 177 10.55 16.57 -23.71
N ALA A 178 10.52 16.83 -22.40
CA ALA A 178 11.40 16.12 -21.46
C ALA A 178 10.81 15.83 -20.06
N LEU A 179 9.55 15.39 -20.01
CA LEU A 179 8.81 15.04 -18.78
C LEU A 179 9.51 13.97 -17.93
N ALA A 180 10.31 13.09 -18.56
CA ALA A 180 11.13 12.09 -17.88
C ALA A 180 12.19 12.66 -16.94
N GLN A 181 12.58 13.93 -17.12
CA GLN A 181 13.58 14.56 -16.26
C GLN A 181 13.10 14.70 -14.80
N LEU A 182 11.79 14.68 -14.55
CA LEU A 182 11.24 14.71 -13.19
C LEU A 182 11.63 13.46 -12.38
N ASP A 183 11.64 12.30 -13.03
CA ASP A 183 12.04 11.04 -12.41
C ASP A 183 13.55 11.01 -12.19
N VAL A 184 14.31 11.44 -13.20
CA VAL A 184 15.78 11.59 -13.10
C VAL A 184 16.16 12.52 -11.94
N TRP A 185 15.47 13.65 -11.79
CA TRP A 185 15.68 14.57 -10.69
C TRP A 185 15.49 13.89 -9.33
N ALA A 186 14.45 13.06 -9.17
CA ALA A 186 14.20 12.36 -7.91
C ALA A 186 15.32 11.35 -7.58
N PHE A 187 15.78 10.59 -8.58
CA PHE A 187 16.92 9.69 -8.41
C PHE A 187 18.21 10.44 -8.08
N ASP A 188 18.46 11.57 -8.72
CA ASP A 188 19.64 12.42 -8.46
C ASP A 188 19.62 13.01 -7.05
N ARG A 189 18.44 13.37 -6.51
CA ARG A 189 18.30 13.85 -5.13
C ARG A 189 18.51 12.76 -4.08
N LEU A 190 18.17 11.50 -4.38
CA LEU A 190 18.53 10.38 -3.51
C LEU A 190 20.04 10.17 -3.50
N GLU A 191 20.67 10.22 -4.68
CA GLU A 191 22.13 10.10 -4.77
C GLU A 191 22.83 11.22 -4.00
N ASP A 192 22.37 12.47 -4.15
CA ASP A 192 22.89 13.60 -3.38
C ASP A 192 22.74 13.40 -1.86
N LEU A 193 21.59 12.89 -1.41
CA LEU A 193 21.36 12.55 0.01
C LEU A 193 22.42 11.56 0.53
N LEU A 194 22.73 10.50 -0.23
CA LEU A 194 23.75 9.52 0.15
C LEU A 194 25.18 10.10 0.08
N ARG A 195 25.48 10.95 -0.90
CA ARG A 195 26.77 11.63 -1.01
C ARG A 195 27.02 12.59 0.16
N ARG A 196 26.00 13.36 0.56
CA ARG A 196 26.06 14.21 1.77
C ARG A 196 26.30 13.41 3.04
N ALA A 197 25.81 12.17 3.08
CA ALA A 197 26.04 11.24 4.17
C ALA A 197 27.39 10.53 4.11
N GLY A 198 28.18 10.73 3.05
CA GLY A 198 29.54 10.21 2.95
C GLY A 198 29.73 9.00 2.03
N LEU A 199 28.79 8.71 1.11
CA LEU A 199 29.00 7.71 0.04
C LEU A 199 30.28 8.02 -0.79
N SER A 200 30.52 9.29 -1.10
CA SER A 200 31.70 9.78 -1.81
C SER A 200 31.98 11.23 -1.41
N ALA A 201 32.99 11.87 -2.03
CA ALA A 201 33.14 13.32 -1.89
C ALA A 201 31.80 14.01 -2.25
N PRO A 202 31.30 14.94 -1.42
CA PRO A 202 30.11 15.71 -1.75
C PRO A 202 30.35 16.46 -3.07
N PRO A 203 29.31 16.73 -3.88
CA PRO A 203 29.47 17.56 -5.07
C PRO A 203 30.21 18.86 -4.73
N ALA A 204 31.09 19.31 -5.63
CA ALA A 204 32.08 20.35 -5.39
C ALA A 204 31.50 21.76 -5.11
N ASP A 205 30.20 21.96 -5.31
CA ASP A 205 29.50 23.19 -4.97
C ASP A 205 28.40 22.91 -3.92
N PRO A 206 28.29 23.75 -2.87
CA PRO A 206 27.02 23.92 -2.20
C PRO A 206 26.05 24.44 -3.26
N LEU A 207 25.17 23.53 -3.68
CA LEU A 207 24.12 23.76 -4.67
C LEU A 207 23.38 25.06 -4.36
N ASP A 208 22.96 25.74 -5.42
CA ASP A 208 22.02 26.88 -5.50
C ASP A 208 21.18 27.19 -4.25
N SER A 209 20.71 28.43 -4.13
CA SER A 209 19.73 28.82 -3.09
C SER A 209 18.50 27.90 -2.98
N ASP A 210 18.26 27.12 -4.04
CA ASP A 210 17.14 26.24 -4.27
C ASP A 210 17.46 24.75 -3.97
N ASP A 211 18.59 24.44 -3.35
CA ASP A 211 18.91 23.09 -2.87
C ASP A 211 17.89 22.61 -1.81
N PRO A 212 17.11 21.54 -2.10
CA PRO A 212 16.11 21.05 -1.16
C PRO A 212 16.71 20.42 0.10
N TRP A 213 17.99 20.03 0.07
CA TRP A 213 18.69 19.42 1.21
C TRP A 213 19.56 20.40 2.00
N ARG A 214 19.48 21.71 1.73
CA ARG A 214 20.35 22.72 2.36
C ARG A 214 20.30 22.73 3.89
N ASP A 215 19.14 22.40 4.46
CA ASP A 215 18.89 22.44 5.90
C ASP A 215 19.16 21.08 6.58
N LEU A 216 19.57 20.05 5.82
CA LEU A 216 19.96 18.76 6.38
C LEU A 216 21.38 18.81 6.95
N PRO A 217 21.65 18.04 8.03
CA PRO A 217 23.03 17.80 8.46
C PRO A 217 23.82 17.07 7.35
N VAL A 218 25.15 17.16 7.40
CA VAL A 218 26.06 16.47 6.47
C VAL A 218 27.05 15.60 7.22
N GLY A 219 27.68 14.66 6.52
CA GLY A 219 28.68 13.74 7.06
C GLY A 219 28.09 12.77 8.10
N THR A 220 28.83 12.56 9.19
CA THR A 220 28.54 11.53 10.21
C THR A 220 27.15 11.63 10.82
N GLU A 221 26.60 12.83 10.99
CA GLU A 221 25.27 13.01 11.57
C GLU A 221 24.17 12.48 10.63
N LEU A 222 24.27 12.79 9.33
CA LEU A 222 23.31 12.28 8.34
C LEU A 222 23.49 10.77 8.10
N ASP A 223 24.75 10.28 8.05
CA ASP A 223 25.05 8.85 7.99
C ASP A 223 24.39 8.11 9.16
N HIS A 224 24.55 8.62 10.38
CA HIS A 224 23.96 8.02 11.56
C HIS A 224 22.43 7.92 11.44
N ARG A 225 21.76 9.01 11.03
CA ARG A 225 20.30 9.02 10.81
C ARG A 225 19.86 8.01 9.75
N LEU A 226 20.58 7.91 8.63
CA LEU A 226 20.25 6.97 7.53
C LEU A 226 20.49 5.50 7.90
N ARG A 227 21.37 5.24 8.87
CA ARG A 227 21.68 3.88 9.36
C ARG A 227 20.85 3.43 10.56
N GLN A 228 19.92 4.27 11.04
CA GLN A 228 18.98 3.84 12.08
C GLN A 228 18.03 2.76 11.58
N SER A 229 17.58 1.89 12.47
CA SER A 229 16.53 0.91 12.16
C SER A 229 15.17 1.61 12.02
N GLY A 230 14.38 1.19 11.03
CA GLY A 230 13.06 1.74 10.72
C GLY A 230 13.08 2.98 9.84
N VAL A 231 14.09 3.16 8.99
CA VAL A 231 14.18 4.28 8.05
C VAL A 231 13.26 4.05 6.83
N VAL A 232 12.62 5.11 6.34
CA VAL A 232 11.84 5.09 5.09
C VAL A 232 12.38 6.14 4.12
N ILE A 233 12.65 5.74 2.88
CA ILE A 233 12.96 6.65 1.78
C ILE A 233 11.86 6.46 0.73
N PHE A 234 11.14 7.53 0.41
CA PHE A 234 10.01 7.52 -0.50
C PHE A 234 10.32 8.38 -1.73
N LEU A 235 10.22 7.79 -2.92
CA LEU A 235 10.39 8.48 -4.19
C LEU A 235 9.07 8.47 -4.95
N HIS A 236 8.59 9.67 -5.24
CA HIS A 236 7.47 9.93 -6.12
C HIS A 236 7.98 10.30 -7.51
N LEU A 237 7.64 9.48 -8.51
CA LEU A 237 8.13 9.59 -9.88
C LEU A 237 6.96 10.00 -10.80
N LEU A 238 6.88 11.28 -11.16
CA LEU A 238 5.74 11.89 -11.88
C LEU A 238 5.83 11.78 -13.41
N GLY A 239 6.99 11.40 -13.96
CA GLY A 239 7.26 11.48 -15.40
C GLY A 239 6.33 10.61 -16.25
N LEU A 240 5.89 9.46 -15.73
CA LEU A 240 4.98 8.54 -16.42
C LEU A 240 3.57 9.11 -16.54
N ASP A 241 2.99 9.62 -15.46
CA ASP A 241 1.68 10.28 -15.50
C ASP A 241 1.69 11.46 -16.49
N SER A 242 2.70 12.31 -16.39
CA SER A 242 2.87 13.47 -17.27
C SER A 242 2.96 13.07 -18.75
N ASN A 243 3.80 12.08 -19.09
CA ASN A 243 3.91 11.57 -20.46
C ASN A 243 2.63 10.88 -20.92
N GLY A 244 1.93 10.23 -20.00
CA GLY A 244 0.66 9.58 -20.25
C GLY A 244 -0.44 10.57 -20.66
N HIS A 245 -0.59 11.68 -19.94
CA HIS A 245 -1.51 12.76 -20.33
C HIS A 245 -1.11 13.42 -21.65
N ALA A 246 0.18 13.68 -21.85
CA ALA A 246 0.68 14.41 -23.02
C ALA A 246 0.68 13.56 -24.30
N TYR A 247 1.13 12.31 -24.23
CA TYR A 247 1.46 11.47 -25.39
C TYR A 247 0.68 10.15 -25.43
N ARG A 248 0.01 9.75 -24.34
CA ARG A 248 -0.76 8.50 -24.16
C ARG A 248 0.11 7.28 -23.81
N PRO A 249 -0.47 6.23 -23.18
CA PRO A 249 0.31 5.10 -22.62
C PRO A 249 0.96 4.14 -23.61
N SER A 250 0.69 4.29 -24.91
CA SER A 250 1.29 3.46 -25.97
C SER A 250 2.28 4.26 -26.83
N SER A 251 2.58 5.50 -26.45
CA SER A 251 3.55 6.36 -27.14
C SER A 251 4.99 5.93 -26.86
N GLU A 252 5.91 6.30 -27.75
CA GLU A 252 7.34 6.05 -27.56
C GLU A 252 7.85 6.77 -26.30
N GLU A 253 7.36 7.99 -26.04
CA GLU A 253 7.70 8.81 -24.89
C GLU A 253 7.36 8.13 -23.57
N TYR A 254 6.13 7.60 -23.45
CA TYR A 254 5.70 6.89 -22.24
C TYR A 254 6.50 5.59 -22.03
N LEU A 255 6.69 4.80 -23.09
CA LEU A 255 7.41 3.52 -23.00
C LEU A 255 8.91 3.71 -22.74
N ALA A 256 9.53 4.76 -23.31
CA ALA A 256 10.89 5.17 -23.01
C ALA A 256 11.03 5.68 -21.56
N ASN A 257 9.99 6.32 -21.01
CA ASN A 257 9.99 6.73 -19.61
C ASN A 257 9.96 5.52 -18.65
N ILE A 258 9.24 4.44 -18.99
CA ILE A 258 9.32 3.19 -18.22
C ILE A 258 10.77 2.70 -18.16
N ALA A 259 11.50 2.81 -19.27
CA ALA A 259 12.90 2.43 -19.33
C ALA A 259 13.81 3.29 -18.45
N ILE A 260 13.59 4.60 -18.42
CA ILE A 260 14.30 5.55 -17.55
C ILE A 260 14.05 5.22 -16.07
N VAL A 261 12.81 4.92 -15.70
CA VAL A 261 12.46 4.52 -14.34
C VAL A 261 13.13 3.20 -13.95
N ASP A 262 13.14 2.20 -14.83
CA ASP A 262 13.81 0.91 -14.61
C ASP A 262 15.32 1.09 -14.31
N GLU A 263 16.00 1.90 -15.13
CA GLU A 263 17.43 2.21 -14.98
C GLU A 263 17.71 3.04 -13.72
N GLY A 264 16.83 3.99 -13.40
CA GLY A 264 16.90 4.80 -12.20
C GLY A 264 16.79 3.95 -10.93
N VAL A 265 15.82 3.02 -10.89
CA VAL A 265 15.67 2.09 -9.75
C VAL A 265 16.88 1.17 -9.62
N ALA A 266 17.40 0.65 -10.74
CA ALA A 266 18.62 -0.17 -10.75
C ALA A 266 19.83 0.61 -10.20
N ARG A 267 19.95 1.89 -10.56
CA ARG A 267 20.99 2.80 -10.04
C ARG A 267 20.81 3.04 -8.54
N THR A 268 19.58 3.33 -8.09
CA THR A 268 19.28 3.53 -6.67
C THR A 268 19.63 2.32 -5.83
N GLU A 269 19.24 1.11 -6.23
CA GLU A 269 19.60 -0.09 -5.48
C GLU A 269 21.12 -0.21 -5.33
N ARG A 270 21.88 -0.01 -6.42
CA ARG A 270 23.34 -0.08 -6.39
C ARG A 270 23.94 0.91 -5.39
N LEU A 271 23.51 2.16 -5.43
CA LEU A 271 23.98 3.21 -4.53
C LEU A 271 23.62 2.91 -3.07
N VAL A 272 22.41 2.42 -2.82
CA VAL A 272 21.95 2.01 -1.48
C VAL A 272 22.79 0.85 -0.95
N GLN A 273 23.08 -0.16 -1.79
CA GLN A 273 23.91 -1.28 -1.40
C GLN A 273 25.36 -0.87 -1.15
N GLU A 274 25.92 0.01 -1.98
CA GLU A 274 27.27 0.56 -1.80
C GLU A 274 27.38 1.38 -0.51
N PHE A 275 26.40 2.24 -0.24
CA PHE A 275 26.38 3.09 0.94
C PHE A 275 26.25 2.26 2.22
N PHE A 276 25.28 1.35 2.28
CA PHE A 276 24.95 0.67 3.53
C PHE A 276 25.77 -0.60 3.77
N GLY A 277 25.98 -1.42 2.73
CA GLY A 277 26.84 -2.61 2.78
C GLY A 277 26.38 -3.72 3.73
N ASP A 278 25.11 -3.73 4.15
CA ASP A 278 24.61 -4.62 5.21
C ASP A 278 23.48 -5.57 4.79
N ASN A 279 22.98 -5.47 3.55
CA ASN A 279 21.83 -6.23 3.04
C ASN A 279 20.57 -6.12 3.94
N LYS A 280 20.41 -5.02 4.68
CA LYS A 280 19.25 -4.75 5.54
C LYS A 280 18.29 -3.71 4.93
N THR A 281 18.23 -3.65 3.60
CA THR A 281 17.28 -2.79 2.87
C THR A 281 16.24 -3.62 2.14
N ALA A 282 14.97 -3.28 2.33
CA ALA A 282 13.87 -3.74 1.52
C ALA A 282 13.48 -2.67 0.50
N PHE A 283 12.92 -3.11 -0.62
CA PHE A 283 12.43 -2.25 -1.69
C PHE A 283 10.99 -2.61 -2.03
N ILE A 284 10.18 -1.60 -2.33
CA ILE A 284 8.85 -1.73 -2.92
C ILE A 284 8.79 -0.82 -4.14
N PHE A 285 8.35 -1.36 -5.27
CA PHE A 285 8.07 -0.60 -6.49
C PHE A 285 6.60 -0.80 -6.87
N THR A 286 5.87 0.29 -7.08
CA THR A 286 4.47 0.25 -7.51
C THR A 286 4.04 1.54 -8.20
N ALA A 287 2.74 1.67 -8.47
CA ALA A 287 2.10 2.91 -8.91
C ALA A 287 0.81 3.14 -8.12
N ASP A 288 0.43 4.41 -8.00
CA ASP A 288 -0.79 4.89 -7.37
C ASP A 288 -2.03 4.68 -8.26
N HIS A 289 -1.90 4.83 -9.57
CA HIS A 289 -2.90 4.43 -10.55
C HIS A 289 -2.27 4.12 -11.91
N GLY A 290 -3.09 3.55 -12.80
CA GLY A 290 -2.80 3.48 -14.23
C GLY A 290 -3.50 4.62 -14.97
N MET A 291 -3.76 4.43 -16.26
CA MET A 291 -4.54 5.36 -17.07
C MET A 291 -5.14 4.71 -18.31
N SER A 292 -6.26 5.24 -18.77
CA SER A 292 -6.89 4.82 -20.04
C SER A 292 -5.98 5.05 -21.25
N ASN A 293 -6.30 4.41 -22.38
CA ASN A 293 -5.59 4.61 -23.65
C ASN A 293 -5.61 6.06 -24.19
N LYS A 294 -6.44 6.94 -23.61
CA LYS A 294 -6.49 8.36 -23.94
C LYS A 294 -5.55 9.21 -23.08
N GLY A 295 -4.86 8.62 -22.09
CA GLY A 295 -4.11 9.38 -21.10
C GLY A 295 -5.05 10.10 -20.13
N SER A 296 -6.07 9.40 -19.63
CA SER A 296 -6.98 9.96 -18.63
C SER A 296 -7.25 8.90 -17.57
N HIS A 297 -7.42 9.35 -16.33
CA HIS A 297 -7.73 8.52 -15.17
C HIS A 297 -8.87 9.11 -14.34
N GLY A 298 -9.26 8.40 -13.29
CA GLY A 298 -10.31 8.77 -12.33
C GLY A 298 -11.46 7.74 -12.24
N ASP A 299 -11.46 6.73 -13.11
CA ASP A 299 -12.52 5.72 -13.20
C ASP A 299 -12.09 4.32 -12.72
N GLY A 300 -13.03 3.36 -12.76
CA GLY A 300 -12.81 1.97 -12.31
C GLY A 300 -12.36 0.99 -13.38
N SER A 301 -11.91 1.45 -14.55
CA SER A 301 -11.37 0.57 -15.60
C SER A 301 -10.11 -0.15 -15.10
N PRO A 302 -9.86 -1.41 -15.50
CA PRO A 302 -8.60 -2.10 -15.23
C PRO A 302 -7.36 -1.30 -15.66
N ASP A 303 -7.43 -0.62 -16.81
CA ASP A 303 -6.36 0.27 -17.29
C ASP A 303 -5.98 1.35 -16.27
N ASN A 304 -6.94 1.81 -15.45
CA ASN A 304 -6.75 2.84 -14.44
C ASN A 304 -6.44 2.26 -13.04
N THR A 305 -6.87 1.02 -12.78
CA THR A 305 -6.85 0.42 -11.44
C THR A 305 -5.77 -0.65 -11.25
N GLU A 306 -5.21 -1.20 -12.32
CA GLU A 306 -4.18 -2.24 -12.26
C GLU A 306 -2.78 -1.64 -12.40
N THR A 307 -2.03 -1.62 -11.29
CA THR A 307 -0.66 -1.11 -11.23
C THR A 307 0.33 -2.24 -10.94
N PRO A 308 1.60 -2.14 -11.38
CA PRO A 308 2.58 -3.16 -11.03
C PRO A 308 2.88 -3.13 -9.53
N LEU A 309 3.23 -4.28 -8.95
CA LEU A 309 3.77 -4.35 -7.60
C LEU A 309 4.95 -5.30 -7.57
N LEU A 310 6.08 -4.81 -7.08
CA LEU A 310 7.28 -5.60 -6.82
C LEU A 310 7.77 -5.34 -5.40
N SER A 311 8.27 -6.38 -4.74
CA SER A 311 9.04 -6.24 -3.50
C SER A 311 10.25 -7.17 -3.52
N TRP A 312 11.38 -6.67 -3.04
CA TRP A 312 12.61 -7.43 -2.98
C TRP A 312 13.56 -6.91 -1.90
N GLY A 313 14.61 -7.68 -1.59
CA GLY A 313 15.63 -7.34 -0.60
C GLY A 313 15.36 -7.97 0.76
N ALA A 314 15.72 -7.27 1.83
CA ALA A 314 15.64 -7.81 3.19
C ALA A 314 14.19 -8.16 3.58
N GLY A 315 13.90 -9.44 3.82
CA GLY A 315 12.57 -9.93 4.19
C GLY A 315 11.61 -10.15 3.03
N SER A 316 12.03 -9.90 1.78
CA SER A 316 11.24 -10.18 0.58
C SER A 316 12.14 -10.75 -0.51
N ASP A 317 12.00 -12.04 -0.79
CA ASP A 317 12.76 -12.72 -1.82
C ASP A 317 11.91 -13.76 -2.55
N HIS A 318 12.44 -14.23 -3.68
CA HIS A 318 11.84 -15.31 -4.44
C HIS A 318 11.99 -16.65 -3.70
N HIS A 319 10.90 -17.15 -3.11
CA HIS A 319 10.82 -18.48 -2.48
C HIS A 319 9.65 -19.31 -3.02
N PRO A 320 9.73 -20.66 -3.02
CA PRO A 320 8.59 -21.50 -3.40
C PRO A 320 7.40 -21.22 -2.48
N ILE A 321 6.21 -21.05 -3.06
CA ILE A 321 4.94 -21.02 -2.32
C ILE A 321 4.35 -22.43 -2.43
N SER A 322 4.11 -23.09 -1.30
CA SER A 322 3.44 -24.39 -1.32
C SER A 322 1.97 -24.24 -1.71
N ASP A 323 1.36 -25.27 -2.30
CA ASP A 323 -0.09 -25.26 -2.63
C ASP A 323 -0.97 -24.96 -1.41
N ARG A 324 -0.49 -25.34 -0.22
CA ARG A 324 -1.17 -25.08 1.06
C ARG A 324 -1.09 -23.60 1.46
N GLU A 325 0.04 -22.94 1.19
CA GLU A 325 0.21 -21.49 1.37
C GLU A 325 -0.58 -20.70 0.33
N ALA A 326 -0.59 -21.15 -0.93
CA ALA A 326 -1.42 -20.56 -2.00
C ALA A 326 -2.92 -20.52 -1.63
N GLY A 327 -3.42 -21.52 -0.90
CA GLY A 327 -4.78 -21.53 -0.37
C GLY A 327 -5.07 -20.50 0.73
N PHE A 328 -4.07 -20.07 1.50
CA PHE A 328 -4.19 -18.98 2.48
C PHE A 328 -4.00 -17.59 1.87
N HIS A 329 -3.42 -17.51 0.67
CA HIS A 329 -3.18 -16.27 -0.06
C HIS A 329 -4.31 -15.91 -1.05
N GLN A 330 -5.37 -16.72 -1.13
CA GLN A 330 -6.60 -16.27 -1.77
C GLN A 330 -7.15 -15.09 -0.97
N HIS A 331 -7.43 -13.97 -1.64
CA HIS A 331 -8.14 -12.86 -1.03
C HIS A 331 -9.36 -13.38 -0.27
N VAL A 332 -9.73 -12.72 0.83
CA VAL A 332 -10.94 -13.07 1.61
C VAL A 332 -12.20 -13.05 0.71
N ASP A 333 -12.15 -12.38 -0.42
CA ASP A 333 -13.21 -12.31 -1.43
C ASP A 333 -13.11 -13.42 -2.51
N GLY A 334 -12.21 -14.40 -2.33
CA GLY A 334 -12.08 -15.58 -3.18
C GLY A 334 -11.59 -15.31 -4.61
N CYS A 335 -11.14 -14.08 -4.91
CA CYS A 335 -10.52 -13.77 -6.20
C CYS A 335 -9.08 -14.29 -6.20
N PRO A 336 -8.73 -15.36 -6.96
CA PRO A 336 -7.36 -15.50 -7.44
C PRO A 336 -6.98 -14.22 -8.22
N ALA A 337 -5.70 -14.05 -8.55
CA ALA A 337 -5.27 -13.04 -9.52
C ALA A 337 -6.31 -12.98 -10.66
N ARG A 338 -6.77 -11.79 -11.07
CA ARG A 338 -7.99 -11.58 -11.88
C ARG A 338 -7.88 -12.17 -13.31
N GLY A 339 -7.63 -13.46 -13.45
CA GLY A 339 -7.21 -14.17 -14.66
C GLY A 339 -5.86 -14.89 -14.51
N PRO A 340 -5.43 -15.65 -15.53
CA PRO A 340 -4.06 -16.13 -15.64
C PRO A 340 -3.07 -14.97 -15.85
N THR A 341 -1.79 -15.19 -15.55
CA THR A 341 -0.72 -14.28 -15.97
C THR A 341 -0.68 -14.20 -17.50
N PRO A 342 -0.71 -12.99 -18.09
CA PRO A 342 -0.61 -12.84 -19.54
C PRO A 342 0.72 -13.41 -20.07
N PRO A 343 0.71 -14.30 -21.09
CA PRO A 343 1.92 -14.92 -21.63
C PRO A 343 2.97 -13.93 -22.14
N GLU A 344 2.52 -12.79 -22.67
CA GLU A 344 3.36 -11.70 -23.15
C GLU A 344 4.24 -11.07 -22.06
N TRP A 345 3.86 -11.22 -20.79
CA TRP A 345 4.67 -10.74 -19.66
C TRP A 345 5.88 -11.63 -19.38
N LEU A 346 5.93 -12.86 -19.92
CA LEU A 346 7.02 -13.83 -19.70
C LEU A 346 7.30 -14.13 -18.21
N LEU A 347 6.25 -14.12 -17.39
CA LEU A 347 6.29 -14.39 -15.94
C LEU A 347 5.38 -15.57 -15.53
N ASP A 348 4.94 -16.37 -16.49
CA ASP A 348 4.08 -17.56 -16.31
C ASP A 348 4.66 -18.66 -15.39
N HIS A 349 5.99 -18.74 -15.31
CA HIS A 349 6.74 -19.65 -14.44
C HIS A 349 6.87 -19.15 -12.99
N ALA A 350 6.54 -17.88 -12.72
CA ALA A 350 6.58 -17.27 -11.40
C ALA A 350 5.15 -17.02 -10.89
N MET A 351 4.90 -17.29 -9.61
CA MET A 351 3.55 -17.12 -9.05
C MET A 351 3.22 -15.63 -8.91
N ARG A 352 2.17 -15.18 -9.60
CA ARG A 352 1.61 -13.82 -9.49
C ARG A 352 0.81 -13.66 -8.20
N MET A 353 1.13 -12.64 -7.41
CA MET A 353 0.47 -12.35 -6.13
C MET A 353 -0.19 -10.98 -6.14
N ASP A 354 -1.46 -10.90 -6.55
CA ASP A 354 -2.19 -9.63 -6.58
C ASP A 354 -2.59 -9.17 -5.17
N VAL A 355 -2.66 -7.84 -4.97
CA VAL A 355 -3.06 -7.21 -3.70
C VAL A 355 -4.03 -6.06 -3.91
N ASP A 356 -4.87 -5.78 -2.91
CA ASP A 356 -5.52 -4.48 -2.83
C ASP A 356 -4.47 -3.40 -2.50
N GLN A 357 -4.57 -2.21 -3.08
CA GLN A 357 -3.53 -1.18 -2.89
C GLN A 357 -3.29 -0.80 -1.41
N ALA A 358 -4.32 -0.89 -0.58
CA ALA A 358 -4.23 -0.69 0.87
C ALA A 358 -3.34 -1.72 1.59
N ASP A 359 -3.12 -2.90 1.02
CA ASP A 359 -2.32 -3.99 1.59
C ASP A 359 -0.81 -3.69 1.59
N ILE A 360 -0.38 -2.70 0.78
CA ILE A 360 1.03 -2.29 0.68
C ILE A 360 1.52 -1.65 1.99
N ALA A 361 0.67 -0.93 2.71
CA ALA A 361 1.04 -0.33 3.99
C ALA A 361 1.33 -1.39 5.08
N PRO A 362 0.48 -2.43 5.29
CA PRO A 362 0.82 -3.58 6.12
C PRO A 362 2.11 -4.30 5.71
N LEU A 363 2.36 -4.48 4.41
CA LEU A 363 3.61 -5.05 3.90
C LEU A 363 4.82 -4.22 4.32
N ALA A 364 4.77 -2.91 4.05
CA ALA A 364 5.83 -1.97 4.39
C ALA A 364 6.13 -1.93 5.90
N ALA A 365 5.08 -1.89 6.73
CA ALA A 365 5.20 -1.92 8.19
C ALA A 365 5.83 -3.22 8.69
N SER A 366 5.42 -4.37 8.13
CA SER A 366 5.94 -5.68 8.53
C SER A 366 7.39 -5.89 8.12
N LEU A 367 7.81 -5.40 6.95
CA LEU A 367 9.22 -5.40 6.52
C LEU A 367 10.11 -4.58 7.47
N LEU A 368 9.59 -3.50 8.05
CA LEU A 368 10.31 -2.64 8.99
C LEU A 368 10.15 -3.05 10.47
N GLY A 369 9.33 -4.06 10.77
CA GLY A 369 8.95 -4.38 12.15
C GLY A 369 8.33 -3.19 12.90
N ARG A 370 7.54 -2.36 12.20
CA ARG A 370 6.87 -1.17 12.74
C ARG A 370 5.36 -1.39 12.86
N PRO A 371 4.66 -0.60 13.68
CA PRO A 371 3.20 -0.66 13.72
C PRO A 371 2.61 -0.31 12.37
N ILE A 372 1.59 -1.06 11.98
CA ILE A 372 0.79 -0.78 10.79
C ILE A 372 0.06 0.55 11.00
N PRO A 373 -0.05 1.41 9.98
CA PRO A 373 -0.76 2.69 10.12
C PRO A 373 -2.15 2.51 10.73
N LEU A 374 -2.51 3.40 11.65
CA LEU A 374 -3.63 3.20 12.58
C LEU A 374 -4.97 2.94 11.88
N ASN A 375 -5.17 3.58 10.73
CA ASN A 375 -6.39 3.53 9.95
C ASN A 375 -6.32 2.54 8.78
N SER A 376 -5.23 1.79 8.66
CA SER A 376 -5.06 0.81 7.61
C SER A 376 -6.17 -0.24 7.66
N VAL A 377 -6.89 -0.40 6.56
CA VAL A 377 -7.83 -1.51 6.31
C VAL A 377 -7.19 -2.64 5.52
N GLY A 378 -5.94 -2.48 5.09
CA GLY A 378 -5.19 -3.48 4.36
C GLY A 378 -4.93 -4.77 5.14
N LEU A 379 -4.93 -5.88 4.42
CA LEU A 379 -4.54 -7.21 4.88
C LEU A 379 -3.06 -7.42 4.60
N LEU A 380 -2.32 -8.06 5.50
CA LEU A 380 -0.91 -8.36 5.30
C LEU A 380 -0.72 -9.36 4.14
N PRO A 381 -0.07 -8.98 3.01
CA PRO A 381 0.15 -9.90 1.90
C PRO A 381 1.36 -10.79 2.19
N THR A 382 1.14 -11.84 2.99
CA THR A 382 2.20 -12.71 3.54
C THR A 382 3.05 -13.42 2.47
N ALA A 383 2.56 -13.53 1.23
CA ALA A 383 3.32 -14.06 0.10
C ALA A 383 4.52 -13.19 -0.29
N TYR A 384 4.46 -11.89 0.02
CA TYR A 384 5.54 -10.95 -0.20
C TYR A 384 6.63 -11.01 0.89
N LEU A 385 6.41 -11.78 1.96
CA LEU A 385 7.30 -11.86 3.12
C LEU A 385 8.01 -13.22 3.20
N ASN A 386 9.33 -13.17 3.32
CA ASN A 386 10.13 -14.33 3.70
C ASN A 386 10.52 -14.24 5.17
N LEU A 387 9.61 -14.71 6.03
CA LEU A 387 9.80 -14.73 7.47
C LEU A 387 9.70 -16.16 8.01
N PRO A 388 10.43 -16.49 9.09
CA PRO A 388 10.15 -17.69 9.87
C PRO A 388 8.69 -17.71 10.33
N LEU A 389 8.09 -18.90 10.43
CA LEU A 389 6.67 -19.05 10.75
C LEU A 389 6.23 -18.30 12.03
N PRO A 390 6.99 -18.29 13.15
CA PRO A 390 6.62 -17.49 14.31
C PRO A 390 6.57 -15.99 14.04
N ALA A 391 7.55 -15.45 13.30
CA ALA A 391 7.59 -14.02 12.95
C ALA A 391 6.45 -13.66 11.98
N MET A 392 6.16 -14.52 11.01
CA MET A 392 5.01 -14.37 10.11
C MET A 392 3.70 -14.30 10.89
N ALA A 393 3.50 -15.21 11.84
CA ALA A 393 2.29 -15.27 12.66
C ALA A 393 2.15 -14.03 13.57
N GLU A 394 3.26 -13.51 14.11
CA GLU A 394 3.24 -12.26 14.88
C GLU A 394 2.90 -11.04 14.01
N ALA A 395 3.41 -10.98 12.78
CA ALA A 395 3.04 -9.93 11.83
C ALA A 395 1.54 -9.97 11.48
N MET A 396 1.01 -11.15 11.18
CA MET A 396 -0.43 -11.35 10.92
C MET A 396 -1.29 -10.99 12.13
N LEU A 397 -0.84 -11.36 13.33
CA LEU A 397 -1.53 -11.06 14.58
C LEU A 397 -1.52 -9.54 14.86
N ALA A 398 -0.43 -8.83 14.56
CA ALA A 398 -0.37 -7.38 14.67
C ALA A 398 -1.36 -6.70 13.71
N ASN A 399 -1.43 -7.16 12.44
CA ASN A 399 -2.41 -6.68 11.46
C ASN A 399 -3.85 -6.92 11.92
N ALA A 400 -4.18 -8.14 12.35
CA ALA A 400 -5.52 -8.47 12.84
C ALA A 400 -5.93 -7.63 14.06
N ARG A 401 -5.00 -7.37 14.99
CA ARG A 401 -5.25 -6.50 16.15
C ARG A 401 -5.51 -5.05 15.76
N GLN A 402 -4.73 -4.50 14.84
CA GLN A 402 -4.90 -3.12 14.37
C GLN A 402 -6.28 -2.95 13.69
N LEU A 403 -6.69 -3.93 12.86
CA LEU A 403 -8.03 -3.95 12.25
C LEU A 403 -9.14 -4.07 13.30
N LEU A 404 -8.99 -4.97 14.27
CA LEU A 404 -9.99 -5.16 15.33
C LEU A 404 -10.13 -3.92 16.23
N ALA A 405 -9.03 -3.20 16.51
CA ALA A 405 -9.07 -1.96 17.26
C ALA A 405 -9.92 -0.89 16.57
N GLN A 406 -9.83 -0.78 15.24
CA GLN A 406 -10.69 0.11 14.46
C GLN A 406 -12.16 -0.30 14.53
N VAL A 407 -12.47 -1.59 14.39
CA VAL A 407 -13.84 -2.11 14.50
C VAL A 407 -14.42 -1.82 15.88
N ALA A 408 -13.66 -2.09 16.95
CA ALA A 408 -14.09 -1.84 18.32
C ALA A 408 -14.39 -0.34 18.53
N ARG A 409 -13.52 0.55 18.04
CA ARG A 409 -13.71 1.99 18.17
C ARG A 409 -14.91 2.49 17.34
N LYS A 410 -15.09 2.01 16.11
CA LYS A 410 -16.26 2.35 15.29
C LYS A 410 -17.57 1.84 15.92
N ALA A 411 -17.56 0.64 16.52
CA ALA A 411 -18.71 0.11 17.24
C ALA A 411 -19.07 0.96 18.47
N GLU A 412 -18.08 1.41 19.23
CA GLU A 412 -18.29 2.33 20.37
C GLU A 412 -18.91 3.66 19.92
N VAL A 413 -18.38 4.27 18.85
CA VAL A 413 -18.91 5.51 18.28
C VAL A 413 -20.34 5.30 17.77
N ALA A 414 -20.60 4.23 17.03
CA ALA A 414 -21.94 3.93 16.53
C ALA A 414 -22.96 3.68 17.65
N ALA A 415 -22.54 3.02 18.74
CA ALA A 415 -23.39 2.76 19.90
C ALA A 415 -23.72 4.02 20.72
N THR A 416 -22.90 5.07 20.62
CA THR A 416 -23.03 6.28 21.46
C THR A 416 -23.50 7.52 20.68
N SER A 417 -23.23 7.59 19.38
CA SER A 417 -23.30 8.84 18.61
C SER A 417 -24.21 8.77 17.37
N CYS A 418 -24.53 7.57 16.86
CA CYS A 418 -25.40 7.44 15.69
C CYS A 418 -26.88 7.40 16.08
N ILE A 419 -27.77 7.81 15.17
CA ILE A 419 -29.22 7.75 15.35
C ILE A 419 -29.69 6.31 15.65
N SER A 420 -28.95 5.29 15.16
CA SER A 420 -29.16 3.87 15.46
C SER A 420 -28.96 3.49 16.92
N SER A 421 -28.21 4.26 17.72
CA SER A 421 -28.07 4.05 19.17
C SER A 421 -29.43 4.12 19.87
N ALA A 422 -30.34 4.96 19.38
CA ALA A 422 -31.70 5.09 19.90
C ALA A 422 -32.63 3.92 19.51
N LEU A 423 -32.22 3.05 18.57
CA LEU A 423 -33.05 2.01 17.97
C LEU A 423 -32.51 0.57 18.14
N HIS A 424 -31.55 0.36 19.06
CA HIS A 424 -30.84 -0.90 19.37
C HIS A 424 -29.65 -1.18 18.44
N PHE A 425 -28.50 -0.56 18.73
CA PHE A 425 -27.23 -0.98 18.14
C PHE A 425 -26.92 -2.44 18.51
N ALA A 426 -26.58 -3.26 17.52
CA ALA A 426 -26.10 -4.63 17.70
C ALA A 426 -24.69 -4.76 17.12
N PRO A 427 -23.71 -5.30 17.88
CA PRO A 427 -22.40 -5.60 17.36
C PRO A 427 -22.46 -6.58 16.18
N TYR A 428 -21.50 -6.48 15.27
CA TYR A 428 -21.38 -7.41 14.15
C TYR A 428 -21.05 -8.82 14.66
N SER A 429 -22.03 -9.72 14.64
CA SER A 429 -21.95 -11.03 15.28
C SER A 429 -20.78 -11.92 14.84
N PRO A 430 -20.31 -11.89 13.57
CA PRO A 430 -19.13 -12.67 13.17
C PRO A 430 -17.83 -12.29 13.90
N LEU A 431 -17.75 -11.10 14.50
CA LEU A 431 -16.56 -10.62 15.23
C LEU A 431 -16.73 -10.64 16.76
N ALA A 432 -17.82 -11.22 17.29
CA ALA A 432 -18.13 -11.19 18.71
C ALA A 432 -17.02 -11.80 19.60
N ASN A 433 -16.34 -12.84 19.09
CA ASN A 433 -15.30 -13.57 19.83
C ASN A 433 -13.87 -13.23 19.36
N SER A 434 -13.71 -12.26 18.45
CA SER A 434 -12.40 -11.99 17.83
C SER A 434 -11.34 -11.57 18.84
N THR A 435 -11.70 -10.80 19.87
CA THR A 435 -10.76 -10.43 20.95
C THR A 435 -10.21 -11.66 21.66
N GLU A 436 -11.07 -12.62 22.01
CA GLU A 436 -10.66 -13.85 22.68
C GLU A 436 -9.80 -14.73 21.75
N GLN A 437 -10.18 -14.85 20.47
CA GLN A 437 -9.40 -15.58 19.48
C GLN A 437 -7.99 -15.02 19.29
N LEU A 438 -7.83 -13.69 19.27
CA LEU A 438 -6.51 -13.04 19.15
C LEU A 438 -5.68 -13.16 20.45
N LEU A 439 -6.31 -13.33 21.61
CA LEU A 439 -5.62 -13.64 22.87
C LEU A 439 -5.13 -15.09 22.86
N GLN A 440 -6.01 -16.05 22.53
CA GLN A 440 -5.64 -17.47 22.40
C GLN A 440 -4.52 -17.67 21.37
N THR A 441 -4.56 -16.95 20.25
CA THR A 441 -3.50 -16.99 19.24
C THR A 441 -2.15 -16.52 19.80
N ARG A 442 -2.14 -15.46 20.62
CA ARG A 442 -0.91 -14.99 21.29
C ARG A 442 -0.38 -16.01 22.28
N ASP A 443 -1.26 -16.62 23.07
CA ASP A 443 -0.85 -17.63 24.05
C ASP A 443 -0.22 -18.84 23.34
N LEU A 444 -0.78 -19.24 22.19
CA LEU A 444 -0.20 -20.29 21.34
C LEU A 444 1.19 -19.91 20.80
N LEU A 445 1.38 -18.66 20.36
CA LEU A 445 2.70 -18.18 19.91
C LEU A 445 3.73 -18.19 21.03
N GLN A 446 3.36 -17.71 22.22
CA GLN A 446 4.23 -17.66 23.39
C GLN A 446 4.56 -19.04 23.95
N SER A 447 3.69 -20.03 23.75
CA SER A 447 3.94 -21.42 24.18
C SER A 447 5.04 -22.13 23.38
N GLY A 448 5.52 -21.54 22.27
CA GLY A 448 6.57 -22.12 21.43
C GLY A 448 6.10 -23.36 20.65
N VAL A 449 4.80 -23.49 20.38
CA VAL A 449 4.26 -24.59 19.56
C VAL A 449 4.72 -24.47 18.10
N LEU A 450 4.78 -23.25 17.56
CA LEU A 450 5.18 -23.03 16.16
C LEU A 450 6.69 -23.22 15.91
N THR A 451 7.54 -23.07 16.93
CA THR A 451 8.99 -23.33 16.78
C THR A 451 9.33 -24.82 16.69
N ARG A 452 8.36 -25.70 16.95
CA ARG A 452 8.50 -27.16 16.83
C ARG A 452 7.99 -27.70 15.49
N LEU A 453 7.39 -26.85 14.66
CA LEU A 453 7.00 -27.22 13.30
C LEU A 453 8.25 -27.20 12.41
N PRO A 454 8.38 -28.15 11.47
CA PRO A 454 9.53 -28.18 10.56
C PRO A 454 9.63 -26.84 9.80
N GLU A 455 10.86 -26.33 9.65
CA GLU A 455 11.15 -25.11 8.92
C GLU A 455 10.67 -25.19 7.47
N ARG A 456 10.34 -24.02 6.89
CA ARG A 456 9.99 -23.85 5.47
C ARG A 456 11.05 -24.58 4.61
N GLY A 457 10.64 -25.63 3.90
CA GLY A 457 11.47 -26.30 2.88
C GLY A 457 12.09 -27.66 3.25
N ALA A 458 11.91 -28.18 4.47
CA ALA A 458 12.42 -29.51 4.83
C ALA A 458 11.43 -30.64 4.46
N THR A 459 11.09 -30.80 3.19
CA THR A 459 10.50 -32.07 2.71
C THR A 459 11.61 -32.96 2.16
N SER A 460 12.20 -33.79 3.02
CA SER A 460 12.88 -34.99 2.54
C SER A 460 11.82 -35.97 2.03
N HIS A 461 11.97 -36.41 0.78
CA HIS A 461 11.19 -37.51 0.23
C HIS A 461 11.53 -38.80 0.99
N HIS A 462 10.77 -39.14 2.03
CA HIS A 462 10.64 -40.52 2.48
C HIS A 462 9.21 -40.80 2.91
N GLY A 463 8.59 -41.76 2.23
CA GLY A 463 7.27 -42.27 2.58
C GLY A 463 7.30 -42.97 3.93
N ALA A 464 6.36 -42.61 4.79
CA ALA A 464 5.96 -43.43 5.92
C ALA A 464 4.49 -43.17 6.27
N SER A 465 3.83 -44.28 6.61
CA SER A 465 2.41 -44.54 6.86
C SER A 465 1.63 -43.50 7.67
N SER A 466 0.39 -43.29 7.22
CA SER A 466 -0.71 -42.59 7.88
C SER A 466 -1.13 -43.20 9.22
N ASN A 467 -1.27 -42.36 10.25
CA ASN A 467 -2.18 -42.59 11.38
C ASN A 467 -3.20 -41.43 11.43
N PRO A 468 -4.50 -41.68 11.67
CA PRO A 468 -5.53 -40.66 11.54
C PRO A 468 -5.62 -39.80 12.81
N LEU A 469 -5.35 -38.51 12.68
CA LEU A 469 -5.80 -37.50 13.64
C LEU A 469 -7.27 -37.15 13.32
N SER A 470 -8.06 -36.99 14.38
CA SER A 470 -9.50 -36.71 14.40
C SER A 470 -9.96 -35.62 13.41
N PRO A 471 -11.21 -35.70 12.90
CA PRO A 471 -11.69 -34.76 11.89
C PRO A 471 -11.76 -33.33 12.46
N ALA A 472 -11.19 -32.38 11.72
CA ALA A 472 -11.44 -30.96 11.93
C ALA A 472 -12.95 -30.67 11.79
N PRO A 473 -13.51 -29.72 12.56
CA PRO A 473 -14.90 -29.34 12.41
C PRO A 473 -15.15 -28.86 10.97
N SER A 474 -16.26 -29.32 10.39
CA SER A 474 -16.67 -28.97 9.04
C SER A 474 -16.70 -27.44 8.86
N PRO A 475 -16.13 -26.90 7.77
CA PRO A 475 -16.30 -25.48 7.48
C PRO A 475 -17.78 -25.17 7.34
N ALA A 476 -18.21 -24.05 7.91
CA ALA A 476 -19.53 -23.49 7.68
C ALA A 476 -19.78 -23.38 6.16
N PRO A 477 -21.04 -23.54 5.69
CA PRO A 477 -21.34 -23.54 4.26
C PRO A 477 -20.77 -22.29 3.59
N ASP A 478 -20.00 -22.55 2.53
CA ASP A 478 -19.36 -21.59 1.63
C ASP A 478 -20.44 -20.70 0.99
N VAL A 479 -20.81 -19.63 1.68
CA VAL A 479 -21.56 -18.53 1.07
C VAL A 479 -20.57 -17.81 0.19
N ARG A 480 -20.45 -18.26 -1.06
CA ARG A 480 -19.80 -17.50 -2.12
C ARG A 480 -20.59 -16.21 -2.30
N LEU A 481 -20.17 -15.17 -1.59
CA LEU A 481 -20.57 -13.81 -1.88
C LEU A 481 -20.10 -13.53 -3.32
N PRO A 482 -20.96 -13.00 -4.20
CA PRO A 482 -20.50 -12.53 -5.51
C PRO A 482 -19.38 -11.51 -5.32
N CYS A 483 -18.50 -11.34 -6.30
CA CYS A 483 -17.49 -10.28 -6.34
C CYS A 483 -18.19 -8.91 -6.31
N VAL A 484 -18.56 -8.46 -5.11
CA VAL A 484 -19.00 -7.10 -4.87
C VAL A 484 -17.71 -6.34 -4.63
N HIS A 485 -17.37 -5.42 -5.54
CA HIS A 485 -16.35 -4.42 -5.26
C HIS A 485 -16.61 -3.90 -3.84
N ARG A 486 -15.63 -4.02 -2.94
CA ARG A 486 -15.69 -3.33 -1.65
C ARG A 486 -15.71 -1.84 -1.98
N THR A 487 -16.91 -1.29 -2.08
CA THR A 487 -17.16 0.15 -2.24
C THR A 487 -16.62 0.87 -1.02
#